data_AF-A0A8T5BCL2-F1
#
_entry.id   AF-A0A8T5BCL2-F1
#
_cell.length_a   1.000
_cell.length_b   1.000
_cell.length_c   1.000
_cell.angle_alpha   90.00
_cell.angle_beta   90.00
_cell.angle_gamma   90.00
#
_symmetry.space_group_name_H-M   'P 1'
#
loop_
_entity.id
_entity.type
_entity.pdbx_description
1 polymer ?
#
loop_
_entity_poly.entity_id
_entity_poly.type
_entity_poly.pdbx_seq_one_letter_code
_entity_poly.pdbx_strand_id
1 'polypeptide(L)'
;MDFRLLVDLCESLEKTTRRNLMVEVVAEFLEDLSEDEIEPAISMILGRAFPKYDQRTLDVSWTTLNNIIRRLTRAEWRSFHAVFRETGDVGATAQTLFENSVPH
;
A
#
# COMPACT_ATOMS: atom_id res chain seq x y z
N MET A 1 5.21 -5.06 -14.38
CA MET A 1 4.11 -4.12 -14.13
C MET A 1 4.57 -2.87 -13.39
N ASP A 2 3.91 -1.73 -13.58
CA ASP A 2 4.04 -0.56 -12.71
C ASP A 2 3.25 -0.78 -11.40
N PHE A 3 3.86 -0.49 -10.25
CA PHE A 3 3.22 -0.62 -8.93
C PHE A 3 1.94 0.23 -8.80
N ARG A 4 1.83 1.34 -9.55
CA ARG A 4 0.63 2.18 -9.60
C ARG A 4 -0.62 1.40 -9.99
N LEU A 5 -0.51 0.44 -10.92
CA LEU A 5 -1.66 -0.36 -11.35
C LEU A 5 -2.21 -1.25 -10.23
N LEU A 6 -1.34 -1.77 -9.36
CA LEU A 6 -1.75 -2.50 -8.16
C LEU A 6 -2.44 -1.57 -7.15
N VAL A 7 -1.96 -0.34 -6.99
CA VAL A 7 -2.59 0.67 -6.12
C VAL A 7 -3.99 1.02 -6.64
N ASP A 8 -4.12 1.27 -7.93
CA ASP A 8 -5.40 1.58 -8.58
C ASP A 8 -6.40 0.42 -8.42
N LEU A 9 -5.94 -0.83 -8.55
CA LEU A 9 -6.75 -2.01 -8.25
C LEU A 9 -7.25 -1.97 -6.79
N CYS A 10 -6.36 -1.83 -5.82
CA CYS A 10 -6.72 -1.82 -4.40
C CYS A 10 -7.73 -0.71 -4.06
N GLU A 11 -7.54 0.50 -4.61
CA GLU A 11 -8.50 1.59 -4.46
C GLU A 11 -9.88 1.25 -5.06
N SER A 12 -9.90 0.59 -6.23
CA SER A 12 -11.16 0.18 -6.87
C SER A 12 -11.89 -0.87 -6.03
N LEU A 13 -11.15 -1.80 -5.42
CA LEU A 13 -11.68 -2.83 -4.53
C LEU A 13 -12.25 -2.24 -3.24
N GLU A 14 -11.57 -1.24 -2.66
CA GLU A 14 -12.05 -0.55 -1.45
C GLU A 14 -13.37 0.21 -1.70
N LYS A 15 -13.55 0.75 -2.91
CA LYS A 15 -14.74 1.52 -3.31
C LYS A 15 -15.97 0.66 -3.63
N THR A 16 -15.86 -0.67 -3.67
CA THR A 16 -16.96 -1.58 -4.02
C THR A 16 -17.23 -2.64 -2.96
N THR A 17 -18.50 -3.03 -2.82
CA THR A 17 -18.91 -4.17 -1.99
C THR A 17 -19.42 -5.35 -2.82
N ARG A 18 -19.47 -5.19 -4.15
CA ARG A 18 -20.01 -6.19 -5.09
C ARG A 18 -18.97 -7.28 -5.35
N ARG A 19 -19.19 -8.47 -4.79
CA ARG A 19 -18.27 -9.61 -4.93
C ARG A 19 -17.95 -9.98 -6.38
N ASN A 20 -18.95 -10.04 -7.26
CA ASN A 20 -18.72 -10.40 -8.65
C ASN A 20 -17.83 -9.38 -9.37
N LEU A 21 -18.02 -8.09 -9.08
CA LEU A 21 -17.17 -7.04 -9.64
C LEU A 21 -15.73 -7.13 -9.11
N MET A 22 -15.55 -7.43 -7.81
CA MET A 22 -14.21 -7.66 -7.27
C MET A 22 -13.52 -8.84 -7.96
N VAL A 23 -14.24 -9.93 -8.24
CA VAL A 23 -13.70 -11.09 -8.96
C VAL A 23 -13.31 -10.72 -10.39
N GLU A 24 -14.18 -10.01 -11.10
CA GLU A 24 -13.96 -9.55 -12.49
C GLU A 24 -12.70 -8.68 -12.58
N VAL A 25 -12.63 -7.60 -11.79
CA VAL A 25 -11.51 -6.64 -11.84
C VAL A 25 -10.18 -7.30 -11.42
N VAL A 26 -10.19 -8.20 -10.44
CA VAL A 26 -8.98 -8.93 -10.04
C VAL A 26 -8.55 -9.91 -11.13
N ALA A 27 -9.49 -10.60 -11.79
CA ALA A 27 -9.16 -11.54 -12.86
C ALA A 27 -8.51 -10.81 -14.05
N GLU A 28 -9.11 -9.70 -14.49
CA GLU A 28 -8.55 -8.86 -15.56
C GLU A 28 -7.15 -8.37 -15.21
N PHE A 29 -6.94 -7.90 -13.99
CA PHE A 29 -5.61 -7.47 -13.52
C PHE A 29 -4.57 -8.60 -13.57
N LEU A 30 -4.93 -9.83 -13.19
CA LEU A 30 -4.02 -10.97 -13.18
C LEU A 30 -3.67 -11.47 -14.59
N GLU A 31 -4.56 -11.30 -15.57
CA GLU A 31 -4.30 -11.67 -16.97
C GLU A 31 -3.19 -10.81 -17.61
N ASP A 32 -3.00 -9.58 -17.13
CA ASP A 32 -1.98 -8.65 -17.62
C ASP A 32 -0.60 -8.81 -16.96
N LEU A 33 -0.46 -9.69 -15.96
CA LEU A 33 0.79 -9.93 -15.25
C LEU A 33 1.68 -10.96 -15.95
N SER A 34 2.99 -10.78 -15.84
CA SER A 34 3.92 -11.88 -16.14
C SER A 34 3.90 -12.93 -15.03
N GLU A 35 4.29 -14.16 -15.37
CA GLU A 35 4.22 -15.32 -14.48
C GLU A 35 4.93 -15.09 -13.12
N ASP A 36 6.05 -14.36 -13.13
CA ASP A 36 6.83 -14.01 -11.94
C ASP A 36 6.19 -12.91 -11.08
N GLU A 37 5.24 -12.14 -11.61
CA GLU A 37 4.54 -11.06 -10.92
C GLU A 37 3.27 -11.54 -10.21
N ILE A 38 2.69 -12.66 -10.64
CA ILE A 38 1.41 -13.18 -10.13
C ILE A 38 1.46 -13.44 -8.61
N GLU A 39 2.44 -14.21 -8.15
CA GLU A 39 2.56 -14.57 -6.74
C GLU A 39 2.76 -13.36 -5.80
N PRO A 40 3.70 -12.43 -6.06
CA PRO A 40 3.85 -11.24 -5.23
C PRO A 40 2.63 -10.34 -5.30
N ALA A 41 2.00 -10.15 -6.47
CA ALA A 41 0.80 -9.33 -6.59
C ALA A 41 -0.37 -9.89 -5.76
N ILE A 42 -0.65 -11.19 -5.86
CA ILE A 42 -1.69 -11.85 -5.05
C ILE A 42 -1.38 -11.71 -3.55
N SER A 43 -0.11 -11.86 -3.15
CA SER A 43 0.30 -11.69 -1.76
C SER A 43 0.01 -10.27 -1.27
N MET A 44 0.35 -9.25 -2.05
CA MET A 44 0.13 -7.84 -1.73
C MET A 44 -1.36 -7.46 -1.70
N ILE A 45 -2.16 -7.91 -2.67
CA ILE A 45 -3.62 -7.72 -2.68
C ILE A 45 -4.25 -8.27 -1.38
N LEU A 46 -3.73 -9.40 -0.89
CA LEU A 46 -4.18 -10.03 0.35
C LEU A 46 -3.50 -9.46 1.61
N GLY A 47 -2.77 -8.34 1.50
CA GLY A 47 -2.13 -7.65 2.61
C GLY A 47 -0.92 -8.35 3.19
N ARG A 48 -0.21 -9.18 2.40
CA ARG A 48 0.96 -9.94 2.85
C ARG A 48 2.23 -9.54 2.08
N ALA A 49 3.32 -9.37 2.81
CA ALA A 49 4.65 -9.13 2.22
C ALA A 49 5.24 -10.38 1.55
N PHE A 50 4.84 -11.58 2.02
CA PHE A 50 5.30 -12.87 1.50
C PHE A 50 4.12 -13.83 1.29
N PRO A 51 4.28 -14.87 0.45
CA PRO A 51 3.29 -15.92 0.28
C PRO A 51 2.97 -16.63 1.60
N LYS A 52 1.76 -17.21 1.71
CA LYS A 52 1.28 -17.84 2.95
C LYS A 52 2.16 -19.01 3.44
N TYR A 53 2.82 -19.71 2.53
CA TYR A 53 3.69 -20.85 2.84
C TYR A 53 5.10 -20.42 3.26
N ASP A 54 5.44 -19.14 3.08
CA ASP A 54 6.73 -18.58 3.46
C ASP A 54 6.76 -18.29 4.95
N GLN A 55 7.84 -18.71 5.62
CA GLN A 55 8.03 -18.49 7.06
C GLN A 55 8.64 -17.13 7.38
N ARG A 56 9.10 -16.39 6.36
CA ARG A 56 9.66 -15.06 6.54
C ARG A 56 8.59 -14.08 6.98
N THR A 57 8.98 -13.21 7.90
CA THR A 57 8.23 -12.01 8.25
C THR A 57 9.02 -10.80 7.77
N LEU A 58 8.32 -9.70 7.46
CA LEU A 58 9.01 -8.48 7.03
C LEU A 58 9.85 -7.87 8.16
N ASP A 59 9.45 -8.11 9.42
CA ASP A 59 10.09 -7.64 10.65
C ASP A 59 10.38 -6.13 10.66
N VAL A 60 9.43 -5.35 10.15
CA VAL A 60 9.53 -3.89 10.11
C VAL A 60 8.60 -3.30 11.15
N SER A 61 9.20 -2.71 12.19
CA SER A 61 8.47 -1.99 13.22
C SER A 61 7.89 -0.67 12.69
N TRP A 62 6.83 -0.21 13.34
CA TRP A 62 6.25 1.10 13.06
C TRP A 62 7.25 2.26 13.27
N THR A 63 8.13 2.14 14.27
CA THR A 63 9.19 3.11 14.53
C THR A 63 10.15 3.22 13.34
N THR A 64 10.47 2.10 12.69
CA THR A 64 11.32 2.08 11.49
C THR A 64 10.64 2.78 10.32
N LEU A 65 9.38 2.46 10.03
CA LEU A 65 8.62 3.10 8.94
C LEU A 65 8.51 4.61 9.14
N ASN A 66 8.13 5.04 10.34
CA ASN A 66 7.97 6.45 10.64
C ASN A 66 9.29 7.24 10.46
N ASN A 67 10.41 6.67 10.91
CA ASN A 67 11.72 7.30 10.69
C ASN A 67 12.07 7.45 9.20
N ILE A 68 11.71 6.46 8.37
CA ILE A 68 11.93 6.51 6.92
C ILE A 68 11.02 7.55 6.26
N ILE A 69 9.72 7.52 6.54
CA ILE A 69 8.75 8.49 6.00
C ILE A 69 9.19 9.90 6.33
N ARG A 70 9.53 10.17 7.60
CA ARG A 70 10.03 11.48 8.04
C ARG A 70 11.29 11.91 7.30
N ARG A 71 12.22 10.99 7.07
CA ARG A 71 13.47 11.29 6.34
C ARG A 71 13.19 11.65 4.88
N LEU A 72 12.25 10.97 4.23
CA LEU A 72 11.91 11.18 2.82
C LEU A 72 11.10 12.46 2.62
N THR A 73 10.09 12.70 3.46
CA THR A 73 9.19 13.86 3.32
C THR A 73 9.74 15.13 3.95
N ARG A 74 10.80 15.03 4.76
CA ARG A 74 11.34 16.11 5.62
C ARG A 74 10.28 16.73 6.54
N ALA A 75 9.18 16.03 6.78
CA ALA A 75 8.09 16.50 7.62
C ALA A 75 8.53 16.58 9.10
N GLU A 76 7.99 17.55 9.84
CA GLU A 76 8.18 17.60 11.28
C GLU A 76 7.34 16.55 12.01
N TRP A 77 7.80 16.10 13.18
CA TRP A 77 7.06 15.14 14.01
C TRP A 77 5.64 15.62 14.40
N ARG A 78 5.46 16.93 14.53
CA ARG A 78 4.16 17.54 14.88
C ARG A 78 3.15 17.43 13.74
N SER A 79 3.58 17.56 12.48
CA SER A 79 2.67 17.42 11.34
C SER A 79 2.23 15.97 11.18
N PHE A 80 3.13 15.00 11.38
CA PHE A 80 2.76 13.58 11.37
C PHE A 80 1.64 13.26 12.38
N HIS A 81 1.81 13.63 13.65
CA HIS A 81 0.82 13.36 14.69
C HIS A 81 -0.49 14.13 14.52
N ALA A 82 -0.47 15.29 13.88
CA ALA A 82 -1.68 16.03 13.54
C ALA A 82 -2.49 15.25 12.51
N VAL A 83 -1.86 14.89 11.38
CA VAL A 83 -2.51 14.13 10.31
C VAL A 83 -3.00 12.77 10.80
N PHE A 84 -2.16 12.02 11.53
CA PHE A 84 -2.57 10.71 12.06
C PHE A 84 -3.75 10.78 13.05
N ARG A 85 -3.85 11.85 13.85
CA ARG A 85 -5.00 12.05 14.74
C ARG A 85 -6.30 12.30 13.98
N GLU A 86 -6.20 12.92 12.80
CA GLU A 86 -7.35 13.24 11.96
C GLU A 86 -7.78 12.04 11.11
N THR A 87 -6.83 11.31 10.52
CA THR A 87 -7.12 10.18 9.63
C THR A 87 -7.38 8.88 10.39
N GLY A 88 -6.72 8.67 11.54
CA GLY A 88 -6.70 7.39 12.25
C GLY A 88 -6.03 6.25 11.47
N ASP A 89 -5.51 6.53 10.27
CA ASP A 89 -4.94 5.57 9.34
C ASP A 89 -3.51 5.96 8.97
N VAL A 90 -2.62 4.98 9.07
CA VAL A 90 -1.20 5.15 8.82
C VAL A 90 -0.93 5.36 7.32
N GLY A 91 -1.64 4.66 6.44
CA GLY A 91 -1.49 4.75 4.99
C GLY A 91 -1.88 6.13 4.49
N ALA A 92 -3.06 6.61 4.86
CA ALA A 92 -3.56 7.95 4.56
C ALA A 92 -2.64 9.05 5.12
N THR A 93 -2.07 8.81 6.31
CA THR A 93 -1.07 9.74 6.88
C THR A 93 0.18 9.80 6.01
N ALA A 94 0.72 8.64 5.62
CA ALA A 94 1.90 8.59 4.76
C ALA A 94 1.62 9.29 3.42
N GLN A 95 0.50 8.99 2.76
CA GLN A 95 0.07 9.62 1.51
C GLN A 95 0.06 11.15 1.63
N THR A 96 -0.65 11.68 2.63
CA THR A 96 -0.76 13.13 2.87
C THR A 96 0.61 13.77 3.06
N LEU A 97 1.53 13.10 3.77
CA LEU A 97 2.87 13.64 4.01
C LEU A 97 3.74 13.64 2.75
N PHE A 98 3.60 12.63 1.88
CA PHE A 98 4.31 12.58 0.61
C PHE A 98 3.77 13.61 -0.38
N GLU A 99 2.45 13.78 -0.48
CA GLU A 99 1.81 14.78 -1.36
C GLU A 99 2.18 16.22 -0.97
N ASN A 100 2.34 16.50 0.32
CA ASN A 100 2.73 17.82 0.83
C ASN A 100 4.25 18.05 0.88
N SER A 101 5.05 17.02 0.61
CA SER A 101 6.51 17.15 0.59
C SER A 101 7.00 17.79 -0.71
N VAL A 102 8.04 18.63 -0.62
CA VAL A 102 8.61 19.29 -1.81
C VAL A 102 9.18 18.21 -2.73
N PRO A 103 8.79 18.15 -4.02
CA PRO A 103 9.27 17.12 -4.94
C PRO A 103 10.79 17.19 -5.10
N HIS A 104 11.40 16.03 -5.25
CA HIS A 104 12.82 15.87 -5.58
C HIS A 104 13.15 16.40 -6.98
#